data_AF-A0A352R0T5-F1
#
_entry.id   AF-A0A352R0T5-F1
#
_cell.length_a   1.000
_cell.length_b   1.000
_cell.length_c   1.000
_cell.angle_alpha   90.00
_cell.angle_beta   90.00
_cell.angle_gamma   90.00
#
_symmetry.space_group_name_H-M   'P 1'
#
loop_
_entity.id
_entity.type
_entity.pdbx_description
1 polymer ?
#
loop_
_entity_poly.entity_id
_entity_poly.type
_entity_poly.pdbx_seq_one_letter_code
_entity_poly.pdbx_strand_id
1 'polypeptide(L)'
;MNIKHLISITYFGLATATLPTVAIANETHKTILQTYAELAHSSYHQALADAINLQSKLQAFANKPSEQSMEVAKNAWLQSRESYGVTEIFRLAGGPIDAEYG
;
A
#
# COMPACT_ATOMS: atom_id res chain seq x y z
N MET A 1 77.56 17.13 -12.21
CA MET A 1 77.40 17.94 -13.44
C MET A 1 77.13 17.02 -14.62
N ASN A 2 75.87 16.75 -14.95
CA ASN A 2 75.27 16.95 -16.28
C ASN A 2 73.79 16.53 -16.25
N ILE A 3 72.93 17.35 -16.84
CA ILE A 3 71.47 17.37 -16.68
C ILE A 3 70.86 16.90 -17.99
N LYS A 4 69.93 15.93 -17.98
CA LYS A 4 69.07 15.62 -19.13
C LYS A 4 67.63 15.29 -18.70
N HIS A 5 66.82 16.35 -18.69
CA HIS A 5 65.42 16.46 -19.14
C HIS A 5 64.38 15.38 -18.78
N LEU A 6 63.60 15.73 -17.76
CA LEU A 6 62.15 15.57 -17.55
C LEU A 6 61.31 14.89 -18.65
N ILE A 7 60.54 13.87 -18.25
CA ILE A 7 59.14 13.69 -18.70
C ILE A 7 58.31 13.29 -17.46
N SER A 8 57.49 14.22 -16.99
CA SER A 8 56.47 14.02 -15.96
C SER A 8 55.38 13.09 -16.48
N ILE A 9 55.19 11.94 -15.82
CA ILE A 9 53.96 11.17 -15.97
C ILE A 9 53.14 11.38 -14.71
N THR A 10 52.21 12.32 -14.82
CA THR A 10 51.19 12.61 -13.83
C THR A 10 50.41 11.32 -13.52
N TYR A 11 50.45 10.88 -12.27
CA TYR A 11 49.53 9.89 -11.73
C TYR A 11 48.12 10.48 -11.76
N PHE A 12 47.32 10.17 -12.78
CA PHE A 12 45.89 10.43 -12.75
C PHE A 12 45.21 9.16 -12.23
N GLY A 13 44.98 9.15 -10.91
CA GLY A 13 44.31 8.05 -10.24
C GLY A 13 42.90 7.86 -10.80
N LEU A 14 42.65 6.68 -11.38
CA LEU A 14 41.29 6.25 -11.65
C LEU A 14 40.76 5.63 -10.35
N ALA A 15 40.26 6.48 -9.45
CA ALA A 15 39.39 6.02 -8.38
C ALA A 15 38.09 5.54 -9.03
N THR A 16 37.95 4.23 -9.20
CA THR A 16 36.66 3.61 -9.53
C THR A 16 35.72 3.79 -8.34
N ALA A 17 34.92 4.85 -8.37
CA ALA A 17 33.81 5.00 -7.45
C ALA A 17 32.80 3.88 -7.73
N THR A 18 32.79 2.85 -6.89
CA THR A 18 31.70 1.88 -6.83
C THR A 18 30.44 2.63 -6.44
N LEU A 19 29.49 2.75 -7.37
CA LEU A 19 28.20 3.38 -7.14
C LEU A 19 27.44 2.65 -6.01
N PRO A 20 26.72 3.36 -5.13
CA PRO A 20 25.93 2.77 -4.05
C PRO A 20 24.59 2.21 -4.58
N THR A 21 24.61 1.47 -5.69
CA THR A 21 23.39 1.02 -6.36
C THR A 21 22.61 0.01 -5.52
N VAL A 22 23.29 -0.81 -4.72
CA VAL A 22 22.65 -1.85 -3.89
C VAL A 22 21.94 -1.25 -2.67
N ALA A 23 22.50 -0.20 -2.06
CA ALA A 23 21.91 0.43 -0.88
C ALA A 23 20.61 1.21 -1.20
N ILE A 24 20.57 1.90 -2.35
CA ILE A 24 19.38 2.64 -2.78
C ILE A 24 18.23 1.70 -3.17
N ALA A 25 18.53 0.57 -3.81
CA ALA A 25 17.51 -0.41 -4.17
C ALA A 25 16.80 -1.00 -2.93
N ASN A 26 17.54 -1.28 -1.86
CA ASN A 26 16.98 -1.87 -0.64
C ASN A 26 16.05 -0.91 0.13
N GLU A 27 16.44 0.36 0.26
CA GLU A 27 15.58 1.39 0.88
C GLU A 27 14.31 1.66 0.04
N THR A 28 14.44 1.61 -1.29
CA THR A 28 13.29 1.76 -2.21
C THR A 28 12.30 0.62 -2.04
N HIS A 29 12.78 -0.63 -1.96
CA HIS A 29 11.92 -1.80 -1.74
C HIS A 29 11.18 -1.73 -0.40
N LYS A 30 11.88 -1.34 0.68
CA LYS A 30 11.27 -1.18 2.00
C LYS A 30 10.15 -0.12 1.98
N THR A 31 10.40 1.01 1.31
CA THR A 31 9.41 2.08 1.18
C THR A 31 8.18 1.63 0.39
N ILE A 32 8.35 0.84 -0.68
CA ILE A 32 7.21 0.28 -1.44
C ILE A 32 6.36 -0.65 -0.58
N LEU A 33 6.99 -1.55 0.19
CA LEU A 33 6.28 -2.48 1.07
C LEU A 33 5.53 -1.75 2.20
N GLN A 34 6.11 -0.69 2.75
CA GLN A 34 5.45 0.15 3.75
C GLN A 34 4.20 0.82 3.18
N THR A 35 4.32 1.49 2.03
CA THR A 35 3.17 2.12 1.36
C THR A 35 2.08 1.11 1.03
N TYR A 36 2.45 -0.10 0.58
CA TYR A 36 1.50 -1.18 0.32
C TYR A 36 0.74 -1.58 1.60
N ALA A 37 1.45 -1.81 2.70
CA ALA A 37 0.84 -2.18 3.98
C ALA A 37 -0.06 -1.07 4.55
N GLU A 38 0.35 0.19 4.42
CA GLU A 38 -0.45 1.35 4.83
C GLU A 38 -1.73 1.46 4.01
N LEU A 39 -1.65 1.26 2.69
CA LEU A 39 -2.82 1.26 1.81
C LEU A 39 -3.78 0.13 2.18
N ALA A 40 -3.27 -1.10 2.34
CA ALA A 40 -4.07 -2.25 2.75
C ALA A 40 -4.79 -1.99 4.09
N HIS A 41 -4.06 -1.52 5.10
CA HIS A 41 -4.62 -1.20 6.41
C HIS A 41 -5.72 -0.12 6.31
N SER A 42 -5.47 0.96 5.57
CA SER A 42 -6.45 2.04 5.37
C SER A 42 -7.71 1.53 4.67
N SER A 43 -7.56 0.74 3.60
CA SER A 43 -8.68 0.15 2.86
C SER A 43 -9.51 -0.81 3.73
N TYR A 44 -8.86 -1.67 4.52
CA TYR A 44 -9.57 -2.56 5.44
C TYR A 44 -10.30 -1.80 6.54
N HIS A 45 -9.69 -0.75 7.10
CA HIS A 45 -10.33 0.08 8.11
C HIS A 45 -11.60 0.75 7.56
N GLN A 46 -11.55 1.28 6.34
CA GLN A 46 -12.72 1.88 5.69
C GLN A 46 -13.80 0.85 5.38
N ALA A 47 -13.43 -0.33 4.84
CA ALA A 47 -14.37 -1.41 4.57
C ALA A 47 -15.08 -1.87 5.85
N LEU A 48 -14.36 -1.98 6.97
CA LEU A 48 -14.94 -2.32 8.27
C LEU A 48 -15.91 -1.24 8.76
N ALA A 49 -15.51 0.04 8.68
CA ALA A 49 -16.36 1.15 9.11
C ALA A 49 -17.69 1.18 8.33
N ASP A 50 -17.64 1.01 7.01
CA ASP A 50 -18.84 0.98 6.17
C ASP A 50 -19.68 -0.28 6.41
N ALA A 51 -19.07 -1.42 6.69
CA ALA A 51 -19.79 -2.65 7.05
C ALA A 51 -20.54 -2.52 8.39
N ILE A 52 -19.93 -1.87 9.40
CA ILE A 52 -20.60 -1.57 10.68
C ILE A 52 -21.78 -0.60 10.46
N ASN A 53 -21.60 0.42 9.62
CA ASN A 53 -22.67 1.34 9.26
C ASN A 53 -23.82 0.61 8.52
N LEU A 54 -23.50 -0.26 7.57
CA LEU A 54 -24.47 -1.12 6.88
C LEU A 54 -25.25 -1.98 7.88
N GLN A 55 -24.57 -2.64 8.81
CA GLN A 55 -25.22 -3.44 9.86
C GLN A 55 -26.24 -2.59 10.65
N SER A 56 -25.85 -1.37 11.06
CA SER A 56 -26.75 -0.45 11.77
C SER A 56 -27.98 -0.07 10.93
N LYS A 57 -27.82 0.23 9.63
CA LYS A 57 -28.94 0.58 8.75
C LYS A 57 -29.87 -0.60 8.48
N LEU A 58 -29.33 -1.81 8.33
CA LEU A 58 -30.12 -3.02 8.19
C LEU A 58 -30.92 -3.33 9.46
N GLN A 59 -30.33 -3.16 10.65
CA GLN A 59 -31.06 -3.30 11.91
C GLN A 59 -32.20 -2.28 12.03
N ALA A 60 -31.97 -1.04 11.63
CA ALA A 60 -33.01 -0.01 11.63
C ALA A 60 -34.17 -0.36 10.66
N PHE A 61 -33.84 -0.83 9.46
CA PHE A 61 -34.83 -1.32 8.49
C PHE A 61 -35.62 -2.51 9.03
N ALA A 62 -34.93 -3.53 9.57
CA ALA A 62 -35.56 -4.73 10.10
C ALA A 62 -36.51 -4.44 11.27
N ASN A 63 -36.15 -3.51 12.16
CA ASN A 63 -36.96 -3.12 13.31
C ASN A 63 -38.18 -2.27 12.92
N LYS A 64 -38.06 -1.42 11.89
CA LYS A 64 -39.14 -0.52 11.43
C LYS A 64 -39.11 -0.39 9.89
N PRO A 65 -39.68 -1.37 9.18
CA PRO A 65 -39.64 -1.37 7.72
C PRO A 65 -40.51 -0.26 7.14
N SER A 66 -39.94 0.49 6.20
CA SER A 66 -40.61 1.49 5.37
C SER A 66 -39.83 1.69 4.08
N GLU A 67 -40.42 2.35 3.08
CA GLU A 67 -39.71 2.70 1.84
C GLU A 67 -38.45 3.54 2.12
N GLN A 68 -38.55 4.50 3.05
CA GLN A 68 -37.44 5.33 3.46
C GLN A 68 -36.32 4.51 4.13
N SER A 69 -36.65 3.61 5.06
CA SER A 69 -35.62 2.80 5.74
C SER A 69 -35.00 1.75 4.80
N MET A 70 -35.77 1.25 3.83
CA MET A 70 -35.24 0.41 2.73
C MET A 70 -34.24 1.17 1.87
N GLU A 71 -34.55 2.41 1.49
CA GLU A 71 -33.66 3.24 0.68
C GLU A 71 -32.36 3.59 1.41
N VAL A 72 -32.44 3.90 2.70
CA VAL A 72 -31.24 4.12 3.53
C VAL A 72 -30.37 2.85 3.61
N ALA A 73 -30.97 1.66 3.76
CA ALA A 73 -30.24 0.41 3.77
C ALA A 73 -29.56 0.09 2.42
N LYS A 74 -30.24 0.34 1.29
CA LYS A 74 -29.67 0.17 -0.05
C LYS A 74 -28.44 1.07 -0.27
N ASN A 75 -28.54 2.34 0.12
CA ASN A 75 -27.44 3.28 -0.01
C ASN A 75 -26.23 2.88 0.87
N ALA A 76 -26.48 2.41 2.09
CA ALA A 76 -25.42 1.89 2.94
C ALA A 76 -24.78 0.61 2.36
N TRP A 77 -25.56 -0.24 1.68
CA TRP A 77 -25.05 -1.44 1.02
C TRP A 77 -24.13 -1.09 -0.15
N LEU A 78 -24.53 -0.13 -0.99
CA LEU A 78 -23.69 0.36 -2.08
C LEU A 78 -22.36 0.89 -1.54
N GLN A 79 -22.39 1.75 -0.52
CA GLN A 79 -21.17 2.29 0.08
C GLN A 79 -20.24 1.20 0.63
N SER A 80 -20.79 0.23 1.37
CA SER A 80 -20.01 -0.88 1.93
C SER A 80 -19.42 -1.79 0.84
N ARG A 81 -20.13 -1.97 -0.27
CA ARG A 81 -19.62 -2.75 -1.42
C ARG A 81 -18.48 -2.05 -2.13
N GLU A 82 -18.57 -0.74 -2.33
CA GLU A 82 -17.51 0.05 -2.96
C GLU A 82 -16.22 0.01 -2.13
N SER A 83 -16.30 0.23 -0.81
CA SER A 83 -15.11 0.18 0.04
C SER A 83 -14.53 -1.22 0.18
N TYR A 84 -15.35 -2.27 0.23
CA TYR A 84 -14.86 -3.65 0.17
C TYR A 84 -14.16 -3.95 -1.17
N GLY A 85 -14.69 -3.46 -2.31
CA GLY A 85 -14.11 -3.70 -3.63
C GLY A 85 -12.66 -3.23 -3.76
N VAL A 86 -12.29 -2.13 -3.08
CA VAL A 86 -10.90 -1.65 -3.03
C VAL A 86 -9.96 -2.67 -2.36
N THR A 87 -10.47 -3.49 -1.45
CA THR A 87 -9.67 -4.49 -0.74
C THR A 87 -9.32 -5.71 -1.59
N GLU A 88 -10.04 -5.96 -2.68
CA GLU A 88 -9.85 -7.15 -3.51
C GLU A 88 -8.47 -7.20 -4.19
N ILE A 89 -7.83 -6.04 -4.38
CA ILE A 89 -6.48 -5.96 -4.94
C ILE A 89 -5.40 -6.59 -4.02
N PHE A 90 -5.71 -6.80 -2.74
CA PHE A 90 -4.79 -7.40 -1.77
C PHE A 90 -4.93 -8.93 -1.67
N ARG A 91 -5.85 -9.53 -2.43
CA ARG A 91 -6.01 -10.98 -2.48
C ARG A 91 -4.82 -11.63 -3.18
N LEU A 92 -4.60 -12.91 -2.86
CA LEU A 92 -3.51 -13.76 -3.36
C LEU A 92 -2.12 -13.31 -2.89
N ALA A 93 -2.03 -12.36 -1.95
CA ALA A 93 -0.79 -11.94 -1.32
C ALA A 93 -0.43 -12.81 -0.11
N GLY A 94 -1.30 -13.75 0.29
CA GLY A 94 -1.14 -14.55 1.52
C GLY A 94 -1.41 -13.73 2.78
N GLY A 95 -2.22 -12.67 2.65
CA GLY A 95 -2.57 -11.75 3.73
C GLY A 95 -3.86 -12.15 4.44
N PRO A 96 -4.35 -11.30 5.37
CA PRO A 96 -5.56 -11.57 6.16
C PRO A 96 -6.81 -11.89 5.32
N ILE A 97 -6.97 -11.22 4.17
CA ILE A 97 -8.13 -11.45 3.28
C ILE A 97 -8.12 -12.84 2.61
N ASP A 98 -6.97 -13.52 2.57
CA ASP A 98 -6.82 -14.86 2.03
C ASP A 98 -6.95 -15.95 3.12
N ALA A 99 -7.14 -15.57 4.39
CA ALA A 99 -7.25 -16.52 5.49
C ALA A 99 -8.56 -17.32 5.41
N GLU A 100 -8.46 -18.65 5.41
CA GLU A 100 -9.63 -19.53 5.34
C GLU A 100 -10.44 -19.60 6.65
N TYR A 101 -9.87 -19.09 7.75
CA TYR A 101 -10.50 -19.17 9.08
C TYR A 101 -11.35 -17.96 9.45
N GLY A 102 -11.34 -16.89 8.63
CA GLY A 102 -12.05 -15.64 8.91
C GLY A 102 -11.41 -14.82 10.02
#